data_AF-A0A433WZH8-F1
#
_entry.id   AF-A0A433WZH8-F1
#
_cell.length_a   1.000
_cell.length_b   1.000
_cell.length_c   1.000
_cell.angle_alpha   90.00
_cell.angle_beta   90.00
_cell.angle_gamma   90.00
#
_symmetry.space_group_name_H-M   'P 1'
#
loop_
_entity.id
_entity.type
_entity.pdbx_description
1 polymer ?
#
loop_
_entity_poly.entity_id
_entity_poly.type
_entity_poly.pdbx_seq_one_letter_code
_entity_poly.pdbx_strand_id
1 'polypeptide(L)'
;MALKTRLAGIVSREARLKNAISQIESGEDAVRGFAQLGQLAQQGSVEAQYRTGKAYLEGWGTPPSLEEGTRWTRKAAEAGHVQAQLILATLYLMGFPEGFDENRGAILTEKTDATEARRIPDLQNAARWGRLAAEAGSPDAQALFGYVLTNGPDDLRDLDQARGWYEKSAAAGSAQGHLGLGIAMHTWPRSEADRQQGTIELSHAAEAGLATAYYYLAWINEQGVGQDQDFARAAHYFEKAAERGVTAAQTRIALYLLQGKGVKRRLDRAETWLRRAAMSGDAEAAALLGDLHIRGDDMAPNYLEAATWYQIAAELGHGAAARGLALLHLTGTGVARNPDEAARWFRISAECGDRVADADLGNLALTGIGTEEDRQAMQARFLKAAEEGDLVGAFNLGVCYAEGVGTMRDDTRALFWMQRAADGVINAQYWLGRMYLEGRGVPPDMAQAHQWLEKAAQARMVEAMTLLAQLHVSGHAVGARNHTYALGLYKDAASLGSSEAMFSVGAMLGGGHEVPADRREAQLWFRRAAECGHGLGQLMLGRYLKRGLAGEVNPIEARLWLERAHSQGVAEAQEELAKLDRRMGSRA
;
A
#
# COMPACT_ATOMS: atom_id res chain seq x y z
N MET A 1 -8.64 -24.76 -76.41
CA MET A 1 -8.53 -25.64 -75.21
C MET A 1 -8.10 -24.87 -73.96
N ALA A 2 -7.04 -24.04 -73.99
CA ALA A 2 -6.49 -23.34 -72.80
C ALA A 2 -7.46 -22.40 -72.05
N LEU A 3 -8.41 -21.75 -72.74
CA LEU A 3 -9.40 -20.87 -72.09
C LEU A 3 -10.44 -21.65 -71.28
N LYS A 4 -10.90 -22.79 -71.81
CA LYS A 4 -11.91 -23.66 -71.14
C LYS A 4 -11.31 -24.36 -69.92
N THR A 5 -10.04 -24.77 -69.96
CA THR A 5 -9.34 -25.34 -68.79
C THR A 5 -9.02 -24.29 -67.73
N ARG A 6 -8.69 -23.04 -68.10
CA ARG A 6 -8.57 -21.94 -67.13
C ARG A 6 -9.89 -21.62 -66.44
N LEU A 7 -10.98 -21.50 -67.19
CA LEU A 7 -12.31 -21.22 -66.64
C LEU A 7 -12.82 -22.35 -65.75
N ALA A 8 -12.68 -23.63 -66.17
CA ALA A 8 -13.04 -24.78 -65.33
C ALA A 8 -12.18 -24.87 -64.05
N GLY A 9 -10.89 -24.51 -64.13
CA GLY A 9 -10.00 -24.43 -62.97
C GLY A 9 -10.41 -23.35 -61.96
N ILE A 10 -10.87 -22.19 -62.44
CA ILE A 10 -11.35 -21.08 -61.60
C ILE A 10 -12.65 -21.46 -60.89
N VAL A 11 -13.63 -22.01 -61.62
CA VAL A 11 -14.90 -22.49 -61.04
C VAL A 11 -14.66 -23.59 -60.00
N SER A 12 -13.68 -24.48 -60.22
CA SER A 12 -13.30 -25.51 -59.23
C SER A 12 -12.66 -24.94 -57.96
N ARG A 13 -11.98 -23.79 -58.05
CA ARG A 13 -11.29 -23.16 -56.90
C ARG A 13 -12.28 -22.39 -56.04
N GLU A 14 -13.17 -21.62 -56.64
CA GLU A 14 -14.24 -20.92 -55.92
C GLU A 14 -15.20 -21.90 -55.24
N ALA A 15 -15.58 -22.99 -55.90
CA ALA A 15 -16.40 -24.03 -55.29
C ALA A 15 -15.72 -24.69 -54.08
N ARG A 16 -14.41 -24.96 -54.17
CA ARG A 16 -13.61 -25.50 -53.05
C ARG A 16 -13.50 -24.51 -51.91
N LEU A 17 -13.28 -23.22 -52.20
CA LEU A 17 -13.23 -22.17 -51.19
C LEU A 17 -14.57 -22.07 -50.45
N LYS A 18 -15.68 -22.01 -51.18
CA LYS A 18 -17.02 -21.93 -50.58
C LYS A 18 -17.35 -23.14 -49.73
N ASN A 19 -17.00 -24.34 -50.18
CA ASN A 19 -17.17 -25.57 -49.40
C ASN A 19 -16.32 -25.55 -48.12
N ALA A 20 -15.04 -25.17 -48.22
CA ALA A 20 -14.15 -25.09 -47.08
C ALA A 20 -14.63 -24.07 -46.02
N ILE A 21 -15.13 -22.90 -46.46
CA ILE A 21 -15.73 -21.90 -45.57
C ILE A 21 -16.96 -22.48 -44.87
N SER A 22 -17.87 -23.11 -45.62
CA SER A 22 -19.08 -23.73 -45.06
C SER A 22 -18.77 -24.81 -44.03
N GLN A 23 -17.71 -25.61 -44.24
CA GLN A 23 -17.29 -26.67 -43.32
C GLN A 23 -16.71 -26.13 -42.00
N ILE A 24 -16.09 -24.95 -42.03
CA ILE A 24 -15.60 -24.28 -40.81
C ILE A 24 -16.75 -23.60 -40.08
N GLU A 25 -17.60 -22.87 -40.80
CA GLU A 25 -18.73 -22.13 -40.21
C GLU A 25 -19.80 -23.07 -39.63
N SER A 26 -19.98 -24.28 -40.16
CA SER A 26 -20.91 -25.27 -39.61
C SER A 26 -20.36 -26.04 -38.41
N GLY A 27 -19.04 -26.04 -38.18
CA GLY A 27 -18.38 -26.78 -37.10
C GLY A 27 -18.32 -28.30 -37.27
N GLU A 28 -19.11 -28.89 -38.17
CA GLU A 28 -19.21 -30.35 -38.36
C GLU A 28 -17.93 -30.97 -38.97
N ASP A 29 -17.21 -30.22 -39.80
CA ASP A 29 -16.04 -30.68 -40.55
C ASP A 29 -14.88 -29.66 -40.51
N ALA A 30 -14.78 -28.87 -39.43
CA ALA A 30 -13.91 -27.70 -39.35
C ALA A 30 -12.42 -28.00 -39.63
N VAL A 31 -11.90 -29.16 -39.19
CA VAL A 31 -10.51 -29.60 -39.45
C VAL A 31 -10.27 -29.82 -40.95
N ARG A 32 -11.24 -30.44 -41.64
CA ARG A 32 -11.16 -30.71 -43.07
C ARG A 32 -11.31 -29.43 -43.89
N GLY A 33 -12.22 -28.55 -43.49
CA GLY A 33 -12.38 -27.22 -44.06
C GLY A 33 -11.10 -26.40 -43.91
N PHE A 34 -10.48 -26.41 -42.73
CA PHE A 34 -9.21 -25.73 -42.47
C PHE A 34 -8.08 -26.26 -43.36
N ALA A 35 -7.93 -27.58 -43.51
CA ALA A 35 -6.92 -28.16 -44.39
C ALA A 35 -7.09 -27.72 -45.86
N GLN A 36 -8.34 -27.62 -46.34
CA GLN A 36 -8.63 -27.13 -47.68
C GLN A 36 -8.33 -25.64 -47.83
N LEU A 37 -8.67 -24.82 -46.83
CA LEU A 37 -8.30 -23.40 -46.81
C LEU A 37 -6.78 -23.21 -46.86
N GLY A 38 -6.03 -23.96 -46.04
CA GLY A 38 -4.57 -23.89 -46.02
C GLY A 38 -3.94 -24.17 -47.38
N GLN A 39 -4.44 -25.19 -48.11
CA GLN A 39 -3.98 -25.47 -49.48
C GLN A 39 -4.30 -24.33 -50.45
N LEU A 40 -5.51 -23.76 -50.38
CA LEU A 40 -5.90 -22.64 -51.24
C LEU A 40 -5.13 -21.35 -50.91
N ALA A 41 -4.82 -21.13 -49.63
CA ALA A 41 -4.03 -20.00 -49.14
C ALA A 41 -2.58 -20.08 -49.65
N GLN A 42 -1.97 -21.27 -49.61
CA GLN A 42 -0.66 -21.54 -50.21
C GLN A 42 -0.64 -21.35 -51.74
N GLN A 43 -1.78 -21.61 -52.40
CA GLN A 43 -1.96 -21.36 -53.83
C GLN A 43 -2.23 -19.89 -54.18
N GLY A 44 -2.20 -18.99 -53.20
CA GLY A 44 -2.33 -17.54 -53.39
C GLY A 44 -3.76 -16.99 -53.39
N SER A 45 -4.75 -17.77 -52.93
CA SER A 45 -6.13 -17.25 -52.76
C SER A 45 -6.18 -16.28 -51.57
N VAL A 46 -6.42 -14.99 -51.84
CA VAL A 46 -6.45 -13.93 -50.83
C VAL A 46 -7.53 -14.17 -49.76
N GLU A 47 -8.74 -14.55 -50.17
CA GLU A 47 -9.82 -14.90 -49.24
C GLU A 47 -9.44 -16.13 -48.39
N ALA A 48 -8.79 -17.13 -48.99
CA ALA A 48 -8.34 -18.30 -48.22
C ALA A 48 -7.24 -17.92 -47.21
N GLN A 49 -6.35 -16.99 -47.56
CA GLN A 49 -5.32 -16.48 -46.63
C GLN A 49 -5.96 -15.75 -45.45
N TYR A 50 -6.93 -14.86 -45.71
CA TYR A 50 -7.70 -14.19 -44.66
C TYR A 50 -8.40 -15.19 -43.73
N ARG A 51 -9.15 -16.14 -44.30
CA ARG A 51 -9.89 -17.14 -43.53
C ARG A 51 -8.97 -18.09 -42.75
N THR A 52 -7.82 -18.45 -43.31
CA THR A 52 -6.79 -19.25 -42.62
C THR A 52 -6.20 -18.48 -41.43
N GLY A 53 -5.89 -17.19 -41.62
CA GLY A 53 -5.41 -16.32 -40.54
C GLY A 53 -6.42 -16.21 -39.41
N LYS A 54 -7.68 -15.94 -39.75
CA LYS A 54 -8.78 -15.90 -38.77
C LYS A 54 -8.96 -17.23 -38.03
N ALA A 55 -8.93 -18.36 -38.74
CA ALA A 55 -9.05 -19.68 -38.14
C ALA A 55 -7.94 -19.98 -37.12
N TYR A 56 -6.70 -19.54 -37.37
CA TYR A 56 -5.62 -19.62 -36.39
C TYR A 56 -5.81 -18.69 -35.19
N LEU A 57 -6.34 -17.48 -35.39
CA LEU A 57 -6.57 -16.55 -34.28
C LEU A 57 -7.70 -17.03 -33.35
N GLU A 58 -8.73 -17.67 -33.92
CA GLU A 58 -9.94 -18.08 -33.19
C GLU A 58 -9.96 -19.57 -32.82
N GLY A 59 -8.99 -20.36 -33.30
CA GLY A 59 -8.90 -21.80 -33.01
C GLY A 59 -9.91 -22.66 -33.78
N TRP A 60 -10.35 -22.23 -34.97
CA TRP A 60 -11.36 -22.94 -35.75
C TRP A 60 -10.74 -24.04 -36.60
N GLY A 61 -10.93 -25.30 -36.21
CA GLY A 61 -10.37 -26.46 -36.92
C GLY A 61 -8.84 -26.62 -36.79
N THR A 62 -8.19 -25.78 -35.97
CA THR A 62 -6.76 -25.79 -35.64
C THR A 62 -6.56 -25.28 -34.21
N PRO A 63 -5.51 -25.70 -33.48
CA PRO A 63 -5.09 -25.00 -32.27
C PRO A 63 -4.84 -23.51 -32.55
N PRO A 64 -5.22 -22.60 -31.63
CA PRO A 64 -4.93 -21.18 -31.78
C PRO A 64 -3.43 -20.91 -31.93
N SER A 65 -3.05 -20.01 -32.85
CA SER A 65 -1.69 -19.50 -33.00
C SER A 65 -1.72 -18.05 -33.43
N LEU A 66 -1.14 -17.18 -32.60
CA LEU A 66 -1.02 -15.76 -32.90
C LEU A 66 -0.03 -15.52 -34.05
N GLU A 67 1.04 -16.30 -34.11
CA GLU A 67 2.10 -16.22 -35.12
C GLU A 67 1.56 -16.57 -36.51
N GLU A 68 0.97 -17.77 -36.68
CA GLU A 68 0.42 -18.19 -37.97
C GLU A 68 -0.81 -17.37 -38.34
N GLY A 69 -1.65 -17.02 -37.35
CA GLY A 69 -2.79 -16.14 -37.53
C GLY A 69 -2.41 -14.77 -38.09
N THR A 70 -1.38 -14.15 -37.52
CA THR A 70 -0.85 -12.86 -37.97
C THR A 70 -0.19 -12.97 -39.34
N ARG A 71 0.61 -14.02 -39.57
CA ARG A 71 1.31 -14.26 -40.84
C ARG A 71 0.36 -14.40 -42.03
N TRP A 72 -0.69 -15.20 -41.89
CA TRP A 72 -1.68 -15.38 -42.96
C TRP A 72 -2.56 -14.15 -43.16
N THR A 73 -2.96 -13.50 -42.07
CA THR A 73 -3.69 -12.23 -42.11
C THR A 73 -2.87 -11.15 -42.84
N ARG A 74 -1.56 -11.05 -42.56
CA ARG A 74 -0.67 -10.11 -43.25
C ARG A 74 -0.62 -10.33 -44.75
N LYS A 75 -0.44 -11.58 -45.21
CA LYS A 75 -0.43 -11.89 -46.65
C LYS A 75 -1.71 -11.42 -47.34
N ALA A 76 -2.86 -11.66 -46.71
CA ALA A 76 -4.13 -11.19 -47.24
C ALA A 76 -4.25 -9.64 -47.22
N ALA A 77 -3.79 -9.01 -46.14
CA ALA A 77 -3.81 -7.55 -45.98
C ALA A 77 -2.91 -6.83 -47.00
N GLU A 78 -1.72 -7.37 -47.26
CA GLU A 78 -0.77 -6.93 -48.29
C GLU A 78 -1.36 -7.08 -49.70
N ALA A 79 -2.19 -8.10 -49.92
CA ALA A 79 -2.94 -8.30 -51.15
C ALA A 79 -4.21 -7.43 -51.27
N GLY A 80 -4.45 -6.51 -50.32
CA GLY A 80 -5.55 -5.54 -50.36
C GLY A 80 -6.86 -6.00 -49.70
N HIS A 81 -6.85 -7.09 -48.93
CA HIS A 81 -8.05 -7.58 -48.27
C HIS A 81 -8.46 -6.70 -47.07
N VAL A 82 -9.54 -5.93 -47.21
CA VAL A 82 -9.96 -4.90 -46.24
C VAL A 82 -10.16 -5.44 -44.82
N GLN A 83 -10.84 -6.58 -44.66
CA GLN A 83 -11.05 -7.17 -43.33
C GLN A 83 -9.75 -7.72 -42.72
N ALA A 84 -8.80 -8.15 -43.55
CA ALA A 84 -7.50 -8.59 -43.04
C ALA A 84 -6.67 -7.40 -42.56
N GLN A 85 -6.74 -6.27 -43.27
CA GLN A 85 -6.14 -5.01 -42.85
C GLN A 85 -6.72 -4.52 -41.51
N LEU A 86 -8.04 -4.60 -41.33
CA LEU A 86 -8.69 -4.27 -40.05
C LEU A 86 -8.24 -5.18 -38.91
N ILE A 87 -8.23 -6.51 -39.11
CA ILE A 87 -7.75 -7.46 -38.08
C ILE A 87 -6.29 -7.15 -37.73
N LEU A 88 -5.44 -6.94 -38.73
CA LEU A 88 -4.03 -6.64 -38.50
C LEU A 88 -3.84 -5.32 -37.76
N ALA A 89 -4.59 -4.27 -38.11
CA ALA A 89 -4.61 -3.01 -37.39
C ALA A 89 -5.03 -3.19 -35.92
N THR A 90 -6.04 -4.04 -35.67
CA THR A 90 -6.52 -4.36 -34.32
C THR A 90 -5.47 -5.12 -33.51
N LEU A 91 -4.78 -6.09 -34.11
CA LEU A 91 -3.69 -6.83 -33.45
C LEU A 91 -2.55 -5.89 -33.05
N TYR A 92 -2.14 -4.99 -33.95
CA TYR A 92 -1.12 -3.99 -33.64
C TYR A 92 -1.55 -2.99 -32.57
N LEU A 93 -2.83 -2.61 -32.55
CA LEU A 93 -3.40 -1.74 -31.53
C LEU A 93 -3.41 -2.40 -30.15
N MET A 94 -3.80 -3.67 -30.07
CA MET A 94 -3.77 -4.46 -28.84
C MET A 94 -2.35 -4.82 -28.38
N GLY A 95 -1.41 -4.84 -29.33
CA GLY A 95 -0.02 -5.19 -29.09
C GLY A 95 0.25 -6.68 -29.08
N PHE A 96 1.52 -7.01 -29.32
CA PHE A 96 2.04 -8.37 -29.31
C PHE A 96 2.84 -8.63 -28.03
N PRO A 97 2.97 -9.89 -27.59
CA PRO A 97 3.86 -10.25 -26.50
C PRO A 97 5.30 -9.77 -26.74
N GLU A 98 6.02 -9.43 -25.67
CA GLU A 98 7.43 -9.08 -25.77
C GLU A 98 8.25 -10.20 -26.44
N GLY A 99 9.11 -9.84 -27.41
CA GLY A 99 9.88 -10.80 -28.19
C GLY A 99 9.09 -11.56 -29.27
N PHE A 100 7.85 -11.16 -29.55
CA PHE A 100 7.07 -11.69 -30.66
C PHE A 100 7.79 -11.45 -32.01
N ASP A 101 7.96 -12.53 -32.77
CA ASP A 101 8.48 -12.50 -34.12
C ASP A 101 7.57 -13.35 -35.02
N GLU A 102 6.90 -12.69 -35.95
CA GLU A 102 6.02 -13.33 -36.92
C GLU A 102 6.74 -14.25 -37.92
N ASN A 103 8.07 -14.17 -38.00
CA ASN A 103 8.89 -15.01 -38.85
C ASN A 103 9.47 -16.23 -38.12
N ARG A 104 9.32 -16.35 -36.80
CA ARG A 104 9.67 -17.56 -36.07
C ARG A 104 8.80 -18.72 -36.58
N GLY A 105 9.45 -19.80 -37.00
CA GLY A 105 8.75 -21.05 -37.33
C GLY A 105 8.13 -21.64 -36.06
N ALA A 106 6.97 -22.30 -36.19
CA ALA A 106 6.34 -22.99 -35.08
C ALA A 106 7.25 -24.13 -34.57
N ILE A 107 8.10 -23.84 -33.59
CA ILE A 107 8.76 -24.88 -32.80
C ILE A 107 7.79 -25.21 -31.67
N LEU A 108 7.35 -26.47 -31.63
CA LEU A 108 6.58 -27.06 -30.54
C LEU A 108 7.43 -27.15 -29.27
N THR A 109 7.79 -26.03 -28.66
CA THR A 109 8.43 -26.04 -27.35
C THR A 109 8.05 -24.81 -26.54
N GLU A 110 7.66 -25.12 -25.30
CA GLU A 110 7.40 -24.26 -24.14
C GLU A 110 6.07 -23.49 -24.18
N LYS A 111 5.11 -24.05 -23.43
CA LYS A 111 4.03 -23.29 -22.78
C LYS A 111 4.69 -22.21 -21.92
N THR A 112 4.98 -21.07 -22.52
CA THR A 112 5.01 -19.83 -21.77
C THR A 112 3.56 -19.51 -21.44
N ASP A 113 3.26 -19.26 -20.17
CA ASP A 113 1.94 -18.79 -19.73
C ASP A 113 1.68 -17.43 -20.40
N ALA A 114 1.15 -17.46 -21.63
CA ALA A 114 0.94 -16.31 -22.51
C ALA A 114 -0.14 -15.34 -21.99
N THR A 115 -0.74 -15.65 -20.85
CA THR A 115 -1.78 -14.85 -20.20
C THR A 115 -1.25 -13.65 -19.43
N GLU A 116 0.06 -13.59 -19.11
CA GLU A 116 0.64 -12.50 -18.30
C GLU A 116 1.79 -11.74 -18.99
N ALA A 117 2.16 -12.10 -20.22
CA ALA A 117 3.21 -11.39 -20.94
C ALA A 117 2.74 -9.98 -21.32
N ARG A 118 3.51 -8.96 -20.89
CA ARG A 118 3.30 -7.56 -21.25
C ARG A 118 3.18 -7.43 -22.77
N ARG A 119 2.05 -6.94 -23.25
CA ARG A 119 1.81 -6.67 -24.68
C ARG A 119 2.29 -5.27 -25.03
N ILE A 120 2.95 -5.14 -26.17
CA ILE A 120 3.53 -3.88 -26.65
C ILE A 120 2.76 -3.45 -27.91
N PRO A 121 1.91 -2.41 -27.83
CA PRO A 121 1.24 -1.83 -28.99
C PRO A 121 2.22 -1.23 -30.00
N ASP A 122 1.89 -1.36 -31.29
CA ASP A 122 2.58 -0.66 -32.38
C ASP A 122 1.59 0.22 -33.12
N LEU A 123 1.49 1.46 -32.64
CA LEU A 123 0.51 2.43 -33.13
C LEU A 123 0.80 2.90 -34.57
N GLN A 124 2.06 2.80 -35.03
CA GLN A 124 2.44 3.13 -36.40
C GLN A 124 1.89 2.11 -37.38
N ASN A 125 2.06 0.82 -37.09
CA ASN A 125 1.49 -0.23 -37.92
C ASN A 125 -0.03 -0.30 -37.78
N ALA A 126 -0.59 -0.05 -36.59
CA ALA A 126 -2.03 0.07 -36.41
C ALA A 126 -2.61 1.21 -37.28
N ALA A 127 -1.98 2.39 -37.29
CA ALA A 127 -2.34 3.52 -38.14
C ALA A 127 -2.26 3.15 -39.63
N ARG A 128 -1.14 2.53 -40.05
CA ARG A 128 -0.91 2.17 -41.46
C ARG A 128 -2.00 1.24 -42.00
N TRP A 129 -2.28 0.14 -41.30
CA TRP A 129 -3.28 -0.83 -41.75
C TRP A 129 -4.71 -0.31 -41.56
N GLY A 130 -4.96 0.40 -40.45
CA GLY A 130 -6.25 1.03 -40.18
C GLY A 130 -6.63 2.05 -41.26
N ARG A 131 -5.68 2.90 -41.68
CA ARG A 131 -5.90 3.88 -42.75
C ARG A 131 -6.29 3.21 -44.07
N LEU A 132 -5.56 2.17 -44.49
CA LEU A 132 -5.85 1.47 -45.76
C LEU A 132 -7.27 0.88 -45.75
N ALA A 133 -7.67 0.24 -44.66
CA ALA A 133 -9.01 -0.32 -44.52
C ALA A 133 -10.09 0.77 -44.40
N ALA A 134 -9.79 1.89 -43.74
CA ALA A 134 -10.69 3.04 -43.58
C ALA A 134 -10.96 3.74 -44.93
N GLU A 135 -9.91 3.95 -45.73
CA GLU A 135 -9.96 4.50 -47.08
C GLU A 135 -10.71 3.57 -48.05
N ALA A 136 -10.61 2.25 -47.83
CA ALA A 136 -11.39 1.25 -48.55
C ALA A 136 -12.87 1.16 -48.11
N GLY A 137 -13.29 1.98 -47.13
CA GLY A 137 -14.69 2.15 -46.75
C GLY A 137 -15.16 1.24 -45.62
N SER A 138 -14.28 0.57 -44.87
CA SER A 138 -14.68 -0.21 -43.69
C SER A 138 -15.08 0.72 -42.53
N PRO A 139 -16.34 0.70 -42.04
CA PRO A 139 -16.78 1.57 -40.95
C PRO A 139 -15.99 1.34 -39.66
N ASP A 140 -15.72 0.09 -39.32
CA ASP A 140 -14.98 -0.25 -38.10
C ASP A 140 -13.50 0.15 -38.20
N ALA A 141 -12.91 0.08 -39.40
CA ALA A 141 -11.56 0.61 -39.63
C ALA A 141 -11.51 2.13 -39.55
N GLN A 142 -12.56 2.83 -39.99
CA GLN A 142 -12.66 4.29 -39.84
C GLN A 142 -12.70 4.69 -38.35
N ALA A 143 -13.47 3.97 -37.53
CA ALA A 143 -13.47 4.18 -36.09
C ALA A 143 -12.12 3.86 -35.44
N LEU A 144 -11.50 2.73 -35.80
CA LEU A 144 -10.19 2.34 -35.28
C LEU A 144 -9.10 3.34 -35.65
N PHE A 145 -9.07 3.79 -36.91
CA PHE A 145 -8.10 4.77 -37.36
C PHE A 145 -8.31 6.12 -36.68
N GLY A 146 -9.58 6.56 -36.52
CA GLY A 146 -9.92 7.71 -35.68
C GLY A 146 -9.39 7.58 -34.26
N TYR A 147 -9.47 6.39 -33.64
CA TYR A 147 -8.92 6.14 -32.31
C TYR A 147 -7.40 6.28 -32.26
N VAL A 148 -6.69 5.78 -33.27
CA VAL A 148 -5.23 5.92 -33.34
C VAL A 148 -4.82 7.38 -33.53
N LEU A 149 -5.53 8.14 -34.35
CA LEU A 149 -5.31 9.58 -34.51
C LEU A 149 -5.66 10.41 -33.27
N THR A 150 -6.48 9.87 -32.38
CA THR A 150 -6.92 10.48 -31.12
C THR A 150 -5.92 10.24 -29.99
N ASN A 151 -5.48 8.99 -29.83
CA ASN A 151 -4.68 8.52 -28.68
C ASN A 151 -3.24 8.14 -29.04
N GLY A 152 -2.84 8.32 -30.30
CA GLY A 152 -1.50 8.03 -30.79
C GLY A 152 -0.42 8.96 -30.25
N PRO A 153 0.86 8.64 -30.51
CA PRO A 153 1.98 9.54 -30.24
C PRO A 153 1.82 10.86 -31.02
N ASP A 154 2.51 11.91 -30.59
CA ASP A 154 2.32 13.28 -31.10
C ASP A 154 2.51 13.40 -32.63
N ASP A 155 3.33 12.55 -33.25
CA ASP A 155 3.56 12.53 -34.70
C ASP A 155 2.41 11.92 -35.50
N LEU A 156 1.57 11.09 -34.86
CA LEU A 156 0.36 10.51 -35.45
C LEU A 156 -0.91 11.27 -35.07
N ARG A 157 -0.90 12.06 -33.99
CA ARG A 157 -2.11 12.64 -33.43
C ARG A 157 -2.66 13.77 -34.30
N ASP A 158 -3.90 13.62 -34.76
CA ASP A 158 -4.64 14.61 -35.55
C ASP A 158 -6.13 14.53 -35.19
N LEU A 159 -6.58 15.42 -34.30
CA LEU A 159 -7.93 15.38 -33.72
C LEU A 159 -9.03 15.75 -34.73
N ASP A 160 -8.73 16.67 -35.66
CA ASP A 160 -9.69 17.07 -36.69
C ASP A 160 -9.90 15.95 -37.70
N GLN A 161 -8.82 15.29 -38.11
CA GLN A 161 -8.89 14.16 -39.01
C GLN A 161 -9.53 12.94 -38.32
N ALA A 162 -9.21 12.69 -37.05
CA ALA A 162 -9.85 11.65 -36.25
C ALA A 162 -11.38 11.82 -36.23
N ARG A 163 -11.84 13.04 -35.96
CA ARG A 163 -13.26 13.37 -35.95
C ARG A 163 -13.93 13.12 -37.30
N GLY A 164 -13.29 13.53 -38.40
CA GLY A 164 -13.82 13.27 -39.73
C GLY A 164 -13.95 11.77 -40.04
N TRP A 165 -13.07 10.92 -39.50
CA TRP A 165 -13.21 9.47 -39.62
C TRP A 165 -14.32 8.89 -38.74
N TYR A 166 -14.49 9.40 -37.53
CA TYR A 166 -15.62 9.01 -36.68
C TYR A 166 -16.97 9.39 -37.31
N GLU A 167 -17.09 10.58 -37.89
CA GLU A 167 -18.29 11.03 -38.60
C GLU A 167 -18.64 10.10 -39.78
N LYS A 168 -17.65 9.70 -40.59
CA LYS A 168 -17.85 8.72 -41.67
C LYS A 168 -18.29 7.35 -41.14
N SER A 169 -17.65 6.88 -40.07
CA SER A 169 -17.94 5.60 -39.44
C SER A 169 -19.36 5.55 -38.86
N ALA A 170 -19.74 6.60 -38.13
CA ALA A 170 -21.09 6.78 -37.56
C ALA A 170 -22.16 6.90 -38.65
N ALA A 171 -21.90 7.65 -39.73
CA ALA A 171 -22.81 7.76 -40.87
C ALA A 171 -23.05 6.41 -41.59
N ALA A 172 -22.09 5.48 -41.50
CA ALA A 172 -22.22 4.11 -41.98
C ALA A 172 -22.87 3.15 -40.96
N GLY A 173 -23.31 3.65 -39.80
CA GLY A 173 -24.00 2.89 -38.76
C GLY A 173 -23.10 2.07 -37.84
N SER A 174 -21.78 2.33 -37.81
CA SER A 174 -20.88 1.63 -36.88
C SER A 174 -21.10 2.13 -35.45
N ALA A 175 -21.35 1.20 -34.53
CA ALA A 175 -21.48 1.50 -33.11
C ALA A 175 -20.20 2.11 -32.53
N GLN A 176 -19.03 1.61 -32.97
CA GLN A 176 -17.71 2.13 -32.58
C GLN A 176 -17.50 3.54 -33.14
N GLY A 177 -18.01 3.82 -34.34
CA GLY A 177 -18.03 5.16 -34.93
C GLY A 177 -18.81 6.15 -34.07
N HIS A 178 -20.05 5.80 -33.71
CA HIS A 178 -20.89 6.58 -32.80
C HIS A 178 -20.22 6.81 -31.43
N LEU A 179 -19.60 5.77 -30.86
CA LEU A 179 -18.88 5.86 -29.59
C LEU A 179 -17.70 6.85 -29.69
N GLY A 180 -16.85 6.68 -30.69
CA GLY A 180 -15.69 7.54 -30.91
C GLY A 180 -16.06 8.99 -31.16
N LEU A 181 -17.08 9.22 -32.01
CA LEU A 181 -17.59 10.56 -32.29
C LEU A 181 -18.14 11.23 -31.02
N GLY A 182 -18.95 10.50 -30.26
CA GLY A 182 -19.54 10.99 -29.03
C GLY A 182 -18.49 11.39 -27.99
N ILE A 183 -17.47 10.56 -27.77
CA ILE A 183 -16.35 10.87 -26.87
C ILE A 183 -15.57 12.10 -27.37
N ALA A 184 -15.28 12.17 -28.67
CA ALA A 184 -14.53 13.28 -29.26
C ALA A 184 -15.29 14.61 -29.13
N MET A 185 -16.60 14.62 -29.34
CA MET A 185 -17.45 15.81 -29.19
C MET A 185 -17.56 16.32 -27.74
N HIS A 186 -17.38 15.44 -26.75
CA HIS A 186 -17.34 15.83 -25.34
C HIS A 186 -15.95 16.27 -24.88
N THR A 187 -14.90 15.60 -25.39
CA THR A 187 -13.50 15.91 -25.03
C THR A 187 -13.00 17.18 -25.70
N TRP A 188 -13.35 17.39 -26.98
CA TRP A 188 -12.95 18.54 -27.78
C TRP A 188 -14.15 19.18 -28.49
N PRO A 189 -15.05 19.83 -27.74
CA PRO A 189 -16.25 20.42 -28.30
C PRO A 189 -15.92 21.65 -29.14
N ARG A 190 -16.53 21.76 -30.32
CA ARG A 190 -16.52 22.98 -31.15
C ARG A 190 -17.57 24.00 -30.71
N SER A 191 -18.63 23.55 -30.04
CA SER A 191 -19.71 24.39 -29.50
C SER A 191 -20.51 23.65 -28.42
N GLU A 192 -21.47 24.32 -27.79
CA GLU A 192 -22.39 23.66 -26.85
C GLU A 192 -23.32 22.65 -27.55
N ALA A 193 -23.82 23.00 -28.73
CA ALA A 193 -24.63 22.11 -29.56
C ALA A 193 -23.85 20.84 -29.95
N ASP A 194 -22.53 20.95 -30.04
CA ASP A 194 -21.64 19.83 -30.32
C ASP A 194 -21.67 18.78 -29.20
N ARG A 195 -21.71 19.20 -27.93
CA ARG A 195 -21.83 18.27 -26.79
C ARG A 195 -23.18 17.58 -26.74
N GLN A 196 -24.25 18.30 -27.07
CA GLN A 196 -25.58 17.72 -27.18
C GLN A 196 -25.63 16.65 -28.26
N GLN A 197 -25.05 16.94 -29.44
CA GLN A 197 -24.91 15.94 -30.50
C GLN A 197 -24.05 14.76 -30.03
N GLY A 198 -22.94 15.00 -29.35
CA GLY A 198 -22.10 13.94 -28.78
C GLY A 198 -22.85 12.99 -27.85
N THR A 199 -23.76 13.51 -27.03
CA THR A 199 -24.64 12.69 -26.17
C THR A 199 -25.62 11.84 -26.98
N ILE A 200 -26.13 12.36 -28.11
CA ILE A 200 -26.98 11.59 -29.03
C ILE A 200 -26.18 10.46 -29.66
N GLU A 201 -24.96 10.72 -30.13
CA GLU A 201 -24.08 9.68 -30.70
C GLU A 201 -23.76 8.59 -29.67
N LEU A 202 -23.46 8.96 -28.43
CA LEU A 202 -23.27 7.98 -27.35
C LEU A 202 -24.54 7.16 -27.07
N SER A 203 -25.73 7.74 -27.24
CA SER A 203 -26.98 7.02 -27.07
C SER A 203 -27.17 5.97 -28.17
N HIS A 204 -26.88 6.31 -29.43
CA HIS A 204 -26.88 5.34 -30.53
C HIS A 204 -25.88 4.19 -30.28
N ALA A 205 -24.66 4.50 -29.83
CA ALA A 205 -23.67 3.49 -29.47
C ALA A 205 -24.15 2.56 -28.33
N ALA A 206 -24.83 3.12 -27.34
CA ALA A 206 -25.37 2.38 -26.20
C ALA A 206 -26.56 1.47 -26.60
N GLU A 207 -27.43 1.95 -27.48
CA GLU A 207 -28.54 1.18 -28.06
C GLU A 207 -28.03 0.04 -28.96
N ALA A 208 -26.92 0.25 -29.66
CA ALA A 208 -26.21 -0.79 -30.41
C ALA A 208 -25.47 -1.81 -29.51
N GLY A 209 -25.56 -1.67 -28.18
CA GLY A 209 -25.07 -2.65 -27.21
C GLY A 209 -23.67 -2.38 -26.65
N LEU A 210 -23.03 -1.26 -26.99
CA LEU A 210 -21.70 -0.93 -26.44
C LEU A 210 -21.80 -0.51 -24.98
N ALA A 211 -21.28 -1.36 -24.09
CA ALA A 211 -21.30 -1.13 -22.65
C ALA A 211 -20.56 0.15 -22.23
N THR A 212 -19.45 0.46 -22.91
CA THR A 212 -18.65 1.66 -22.68
C THR A 212 -19.43 2.95 -22.96
N ALA A 213 -20.37 2.93 -23.91
CA ALA A 213 -21.20 4.10 -24.20
C ALA A 213 -22.12 4.44 -23.01
N TYR A 214 -22.70 3.42 -22.34
CA TYR A 214 -23.44 3.62 -21.10
C TYR A 214 -22.56 4.24 -20.00
N TYR A 215 -21.29 3.81 -19.87
CA TYR A 215 -20.37 4.40 -18.91
C TYR A 215 -20.12 5.89 -19.17
N TYR A 216 -19.90 6.29 -20.44
CA TYR A 216 -19.71 7.70 -20.79
C TYR A 216 -20.98 8.53 -20.57
N LEU A 217 -22.16 8.00 -20.92
CA LEU A 217 -23.43 8.66 -20.61
C LEU A 217 -23.61 8.87 -19.10
N ALA A 218 -23.23 7.89 -18.29
CA ALA A 218 -23.26 8.01 -16.84
C ALA A 218 -22.34 9.13 -16.34
N TRP A 219 -21.10 9.16 -16.84
CA TRP A 219 -20.12 10.20 -16.50
C TRP A 219 -20.60 11.61 -16.89
N ILE A 220 -21.19 11.78 -18.08
CA ILE A 220 -21.76 13.07 -18.52
C ILE A 220 -22.84 13.56 -17.55
N ASN A 221 -23.76 12.68 -17.17
CA ASN A 221 -24.85 13.02 -16.23
C ASN A 221 -24.30 13.31 -14.82
N GLU A 222 -23.26 12.60 -14.40
CA GLU A 222 -22.62 12.85 -13.10
C GLU A 222 -21.89 14.20 -13.05
N GLN A 223 -21.14 14.54 -14.09
CA GLN A 223 -20.35 15.77 -14.13
C GLN A 223 -21.20 17.00 -14.51
N GLY A 224 -22.31 16.80 -15.24
CA GLY A 224 -23.11 17.89 -15.80
C GLY A 224 -22.46 18.52 -17.02
N VAL A 225 -21.88 17.71 -17.91
CA VAL A 225 -21.21 18.22 -19.12
C VAL A 225 -22.24 18.51 -20.20
N GLY A 226 -22.48 19.80 -20.45
CA GLY A 226 -23.46 20.28 -21.44
C GLY A 226 -24.93 20.08 -21.05
N GLN A 227 -25.18 19.75 -19.78
CA GLN A 227 -26.49 19.61 -19.16
C GLN A 227 -26.34 19.77 -17.64
N ASP A 228 -27.45 19.94 -16.91
CA ASP A 228 -27.41 19.89 -15.45
C ASP A 228 -27.00 18.50 -14.95
N GLN A 229 -26.42 18.46 -13.75
CA GLN A 229 -26.07 17.22 -13.07
C GLN A 229 -27.34 16.42 -12.74
N ASP A 230 -27.33 15.15 -13.11
CA ASP A 230 -28.41 14.22 -12.84
C ASP A 230 -27.85 12.89 -12.32
N PHE A 231 -27.76 12.80 -10.99
CA PHE A 231 -27.24 11.60 -10.34
C PHE A 231 -28.15 10.38 -10.49
N ALA A 232 -29.45 10.56 -10.67
CA ALA A 232 -30.37 9.44 -10.87
C ALA A 232 -30.15 8.79 -12.25
N ARG A 233 -30.02 9.62 -13.30
CA ARG A 233 -29.66 9.15 -14.64
C ARG A 233 -28.24 8.59 -14.68
N ALA A 234 -27.29 9.22 -13.98
CA ALA A 234 -25.94 8.69 -13.88
C ALA A 234 -25.93 7.28 -13.28
N ALA A 235 -26.63 7.07 -12.17
CA ALA A 235 -26.75 5.76 -11.53
C ALA A 235 -27.38 4.72 -12.47
N HIS A 236 -28.45 5.08 -13.16
CA HIS A 236 -29.13 4.21 -14.13
C HIS A 236 -28.19 3.76 -15.25
N TYR A 237 -27.41 4.67 -15.82
CA TYR A 237 -26.44 4.34 -16.87
C TYR A 237 -25.23 3.56 -16.33
N PHE A 238 -24.73 3.86 -15.13
CA PHE A 238 -23.70 3.05 -14.48
C PHE A 238 -24.18 1.62 -14.24
N GLU A 239 -25.42 1.41 -13.77
CA GLU A 239 -25.99 0.07 -13.58
C GLU A 239 -26.05 -0.69 -14.91
N LYS A 240 -26.54 -0.07 -15.99
CA LYS A 240 -26.56 -0.70 -17.33
C LYS A 240 -25.18 -1.08 -17.86
N ALA A 241 -24.17 -0.25 -17.61
CA ALA A 241 -22.78 -0.54 -17.97
C ALA A 241 -22.19 -1.66 -17.11
N ALA A 242 -22.48 -1.65 -15.80
CA ALA A 242 -22.04 -2.65 -14.83
C ALA A 242 -22.60 -4.05 -15.13
N GLU A 243 -23.88 -4.13 -15.50
CA GLU A 243 -24.55 -5.36 -15.94
C GLU A 243 -23.91 -5.98 -17.20
N ARG A 244 -23.26 -5.16 -18.02
CA ARG A 244 -22.54 -5.56 -19.23
C ARG A 244 -21.05 -5.78 -19.01
N GLY A 245 -20.60 -5.82 -17.75
CA GLY A 245 -19.23 -6.17 -17.40
C GLY A 245 -18.23 -5.03 -17.43
N VAL A 246 -18.66 -3.75 -17.50
CA VAL A 246 -17.72 -2.63 -17.36
C VAL A 246 -17.30 -2.51 -15.90
N THR A 247 -16.08 -2.97 -15.59
CA THR A 247 -15.54 -3.01 -14.23
C THR A 247 -15.60 -1.66 -13.51
N ALA A 248 -15.14 -0.58 -14.16
CA ALA A 248 -15.21 0.76 -13.59
C ALA A 248 -16.65 1.17 -13.25
N ALA A 249 -17.64 0.78 -14.07
CA ALA A 249 -19.04 1.08 -13.80
C ALA A 249 -19.57 0.33 -12.58
N GLN A 250 -19.14 -0.93 -12.36
CA GLN A 250 -19.49 -1.73 -11.18
C GLN A 250 -19.02 -1.02 -9.90
N THR A 251 -17.78 -0.52 -9.87
CA THR A 251 -17.25 0.25 -8.74
C THR A 251 -18.01 1.56 -8.54
N ARG A 252 -18.32 2.29 -9.62
CA ARG A 252 -19.08 3.56 -9.54
C ARG A 252 -20.51 3.36 -9.04
N ILE A 253 -21.25 2.38 -9.55
CA ILE A 253 -22.62 2.12 -9.06
C ILE A 253 -22.63 1.64 -7.61
N ALA A 254 -21.62 0.89 -7.18
CA ALA A 254 -21.47 0.53 -5.77
C ALA A 254 -21.33 1.75 -4.87
N LEU A 255 -20.45 2.71 -5.23
CA LEU A 255 -20.29 3.96 -4.48
C LEU A 255 -21.60 4.76 -4.41
N TYR A 256 -22.36 4.82 -5.51
CA TYR A 256 -23.68 5.47 -5.54
C TYR A 256 -24.66 4.79 -4.56
N LEU A 257 -24.67 3.46 -4.51
CA LEU A 257 -25.50 2.68 -3.60
C LEU A 257 -25.05 2.78 -2.14
N LEU A 258 -23.75 2.94 -1.86
CA LEU A 258 -23.24 3.19 -0.50
C LEU A 258 -23.65 4.58 0.01
N GLN A 259 -23.51 5.60 -0.85
CA GLN A 259 -23.76 6.99 -0.50
C GLN A 259 -25.25 7.38 -0.56
N GLY A 260 -26.07 6.60 -1.27
CA GLY A 260 -27.44 6.99 -1.61
C GLY A 260 -27.51 8.17 -2.60
N LYS A 261 -26.49 8.30 -3.46
CA LYS A 261 -26.36 9.39 -4.42
C LYS A 261 -27.22 9.09 -5.65
N GLY A 262 -28.33 9.81 -5.85
CA GLY A 262 -29.24 9.58 -6.99
C GLY A 262 -30.03 8.27 -6.97
N VAL A 263 -29.74 7.37 -6.01
CA VAL A 263 -30.42 6.08 -5.79
C VAL A 263 -30.63 5.85 -4.31
N LYS A 264 -31.58 4.98 -3.94
CA LYS A 264 -31.75 4.57 -2.55
C LYS A 264 -30.49 3.82 -2.08
N ARG A 265 -29.98 4.18 -0.90
CA ARG A 265 -28.84 3.49 -0.26
C ARG A 265 -29.14 1.99 -0.08
N ARG A 266 -28.22 1.13 -0.52
CA ARG A 266 -28.33 -0.35 -0.52
C ARG A 266 -26.95 -1.00 -0.39
N LEU A 267 -26.54 -1.32 0.84
CA LEU A 267 -25.24 -1.94 1.10
C LEU A 267 -25.08 -3.31 0.44
N ASP A 268 -26.12 -4.15 0.50
CA ASP A 268 -26.15 -5.50 -0.07
C ASP A 268 -25.81 -5.51 -1.58
N ARG A 269 -26.43 -4.60 -2.33
CA ARG A 269 -26.16 -4.47 -3.77
C ARG A 269 -24.82 -3.80 -4.04
N ALA A 270 -24.41 -2.83 -3.22
CA ALA A 270 -23.11 -2.19 -3.37
C ALA A 270 -21.96 -3.19 -3.22
N GLU A 271 -21.99 -3.99 -2.14
CA GLU A 271 -21.00 -5.03 -1.88
C GLU A 271 -20.94 -6.05 -3.01
N THR A 272 -22.10 -6.47 -3.54
CA THR A 272 -22.17 -7.39 -4.69
C THR A 272 -21.44 -6.83 -5.91
N TRP A 273 -21.63 -5.54 -6.21
CA TRP A 273 -20.94 -4.89 -7.32
C TRP A 273 -19.44 -4.73 -7.07
N LEU A 274 -19.04 -4.35 -5.86
CA LEU A 274 -17.61 -4.26 -5.51
C LEU A 274 -16.92 -5.62 -5.63
N ARG A 275 -17.54 -6.71 -5.15
CA ARG A 275 -16.95 -8.07 -5.26
C ARG A 275 -16.73 -8.46 -6.72
N ARG A 276 -17.70 -8.18 -7.60
CA ARG A 276 -17.56 -8.42 -9.05
C ARG A 276 -16.42 -7.61 -9.66
N ALA A 277 -16.31 -6.34 -9.29
CA ALA A 277 -15.27 -5.46 -9.80
C ALA A 277 -13.88 -5.90 -9.31
N ALA A 278 -13.75 -6.18 -8.02
CA ALA A 278 -12.52 -6.67 -7.40
C ALA A 278 -12.05 -8.00 -8.00
N MET A 279 -12.96 -8.96 -8.21
CA MET A 279 -12.66 -10.23 -8.90
C MET A 279 -12.28 -10.05 -10.37
N SER A 280 -12.60 -8.90 -10.96
CA SER A 280 -12.19 -8.51 -12.32
C SER A 280 -10.90 -7.67 -12.34
N GLY A 281 -10.19 -7.58 -11.21
CA GLY A 281 -8.90 -6.90 -11.08
C GLY A 281 -8.97 -5.41 -10.70
N ASP A 282 -10.12 -4.91 -10.23
CA ASP A 282 -10.24 -3.53 -9.75
C ASP A 282 -9.70 -3.39 -8.31
N ALA A 283 -8.53 -2.77 -8.19
CA ALA A 283 -7.85 -2.55 -6.91
C ALA A 283 -8.62 -1.59 -5.98
N GLU A 284 -9.29 -0.57 -6.54
CA GLU A 284 -10.11 0.38 -5.78
C GLU A 284 -11.33 -0.35 -5.20
N ALA A 285 -11.99 -1.20 -5.99
CA ALA A 285 -13.13 -1.98 -5.51
C ALA A 285 -12.76 -2.92 -4.36
N ALA A 286 -11.59 -3.58 -4.46
CA ALA A 286 -11.05 -4.41 -3.40
C ALA A 286 -10.75 -3.58 -2.14
N ALA A 287 -10.15 -2.39 -2.27
CA ALA A 287 -9.88 -1.50 -1.15
C ALA A 287 -11.18 -1.05 -0.46
N LEU A 288 -12.21 -0.68 -1.24
CA LEU A 288 -13.52 -0.28 -0.74
C LEU A 288 -14.25 -1.41 0.01
N LEU A 289 -14.08 -2.66 -0.41
CA LEU A 289 -14.57 -3.82 0.35
C LEU A 289 -13.85 -3.93 1.70
N GLY A 290 -12.52 -3.76 1.70
CA GLY A 290 -11.74 -3.67 2.93
C GLY A 290 -12.32 -2.63 3.89
N ASP A 291 -12.51 -1.40 3.41
CA ASP A 291 -13.07 -0.29 4.19
C ASP A 291 -14.49 -0.56 4.69
N LEU A 292 -15.33 -1.21 3.88
CA LEU A 292 -16.69 -1.58 4.24
C LEU A 292 -16.69 -2.58 5.41
N HIS A 293 -15.82 -3.59 5.34
CA HIS A 293 -15.70 -4.60 6.38
C HIS A 293 -15.00 -4.09 7.66
N ILE A 294 -14.11 -3.10 7.58
CA ILE A 294 -13.55 -2.41 8.75
C ILE A 294 -14.61 -1.60 9.47
N ARG A 295 -15.36 -0.76 8.73
CA ARG A 295 -16.36 0.12 9.34
C ARG A 295 -17.49 -0.66 9.98
N GLY A 296 -17.90 -1.76 9.35
CA GLY A 296 -19.03 -2.55 9.79
C GLY A 296 -20.29 -1.69 9.91
N ASP A 297 -20.73 -1.08 8.80
CA ASP A 297 -21.87 -0.16 8.75
C ASP A 297 -23.17 -0.78 9.30
N ASP A 298 -24.02 -1.38 8.45
CA ASP A 298 -25.26 -2.03 8.90
C ASP A 298 -25.01 -3.47 9.41
N MET A 299 -23.74 -3.89 9.49
CA MET A 299 -23.28 -5.22 9.92
C MET A 299 -22.08 -5.07 10.84
N ALA A 300 -21.86 -5.99 11.80
CA ALA A 300 -20.66 -5.91 12.65
C ALA A 300 -19.36 -5.94 11.81
N PRO A 301 -18.29 -5.21 12.20
CA PRO A 301 -17.01 -5.25 11.51
C PRO A 301 -16.47 -6.67 11.31
N ASN A 302 -15.93 -6.94 10.13
CA ASN A 302 -15.28 -8.20 9.77
C ASN A 302 -13.82 -7.96 9.37
N TYR A 303 -12.95 -7.82 10.36
CA TYR A 303 -11.53 -7.50 10.15
C TYR A 303 -10.75 -8.58 9.38
N LEU A 304 -11.16 -9.85 9.48
CA LEU A 304 -10.53 -10.93 8.72
C LEU A 304 -10.81 -10.76 7.23
N GLU A 305 -12.06 -10.51 6.87
CA GLU A 305 -12.43 -10.29 5.47
C GLU A 305 -11.86 -8.97 4.94
N ALA A 306 -11.80 -7.93 5.78
CA ALA A 306 -11.11 -6.70 5.43
C ALA A 306 -9.64 -6.93 5.09
N ALA A 307 -8.91 -7.72 5.88
CA ALA A 307 -7.52 -8.06 5.61
C ALA A 307 -7.35 -8.76 4.24
N THR A 308 -8.23 -9.72 3.92
CA THR A 308 -8.22 -10.40 2.63
C THR A 308 -8.40 -9.43 1.46
N TRP A 309 -9.38 -8.52 1.55
CA TRP A 309 -9.64 -7.57 0.48
C TRP A 309 -8.56 -6.50 0.36
N TYR A 310 -8.02 -6.02 1.48
CA TYR A 310 -6.86 -5.13 1.44
C TYR A 310 -5.62 -5.81 0.86
N GLN A 311 -5.41 -7.10 1.11
CA GLN A 311 -4.32 -7.85 0.50
C GLN A 311 -4.46 -7.89 -1.03
N ILE A 312 -5.64 -8.26 -1.53
CA ILE A 312 -5.92 -8.27 -2.98
C ILE A 312 -5.67 -6.87 -3.58
N ALA A 313 -6.19 -5.81 -2.94
CA ALA A 313 -5.99 -4.44 -3.40
C ALA A 313 -4.50 -4.03 -3.41
N ALA A 314 -3.77 -4.37 -2.34
CA ALA A 314 -2.35 -4.05 -2.20
C ALA A 314 -1.49 -4.79 -3.23
N GLU A 315 -1.78 -6.05 -3.51
CA GLU A 315 -1.12 -6.85 -4.57
C GLU A 315 -1.38 -6.28 -5.97
N LEU A 316 -2.53 -5.63 -6.18
CA LEU A 316 -2.85 -4.86 -7.39
C LEU A 316 -2.25 -3.44 -7.40
N GLY A 317 -1.43 -3.07 -6.41
CA GLY A 317 -0.74 -1.78 -6.33
C GLY A 317 -1.48 -0.68 -5.59
N HIS A 318 -2.53 -0.99 -4.83
CA HIS A 318 -3.28 0.02 -4.07
C HIS A 318 -2.59 0.38 -2.73
N GLY A 319 -1.81 1.45 -2.73
CA GLY A 319 -0.98 1.87 -1.60
C GLY A 319 -1.72 2.12 -0.28
N ALA A 320 -2.92 2.72 -0.31
CA ALA A 320 -3.69 2.96 0.91
C ALA A 320 -4.23 1.67 1.54
N ALA A 321 -4.51 0.65 0.71
CA ALA A 321 -4.93 -0.66 1.19
C ALA A 321 -3.74 -1.42 1.81
N ALA A 322 -2.54 -1.28 1.21
CA ALA A 322 -1.31 -1.80 1.80
C ALA A 322 -1.08 -1.22 3.21
N ARG A 323 -1.27 0.09 3.42
CA ARG A 323 -1.21 0.70 4.76
C ARG A 323 -2.28 0.13 5.71
N GLY A 324 -3.51 -0.01 5.23
CA GLY A 324 -4.61 -0.61 6.00
C GLY A 324 -4.26 -2.02 6.48
N LEU A 325 -3.76 -2.87 5.57
CA LEU A 325 -3.31 -4.22 5.89
C LEU A 325 -2.13 -4.24 6.86
N ALA A 326 -1.16 -3.33 6.69
CA ALA A 326 -0.04 -3.18 7.61
C ALA A 326 -0.51 -2.91 9.05
N LEU A 327 -1.49 -2.03 9.24
CA LEU A 327 -2.08 -1.74 10.54
C LEU A 327 -2.80 -2.94 11.15
N LEU A 328 -3.49 -3.74 10.34
CA LEU A 328 -4.13 -4.98 10.82
C LEU A 328 -3.09 -5.98 11.34
N HIS A 329 -1.98 -6.16 10.62
CA HIS A 329 -0.86 -6.99 11.08
C HIS A 329 -0.14 -6.42 12.30
N LEU A 330 0.05 -5.10 12.38
CA LEU A 330 0.74 -4.45 13.50
C LEU A 330 -0.05 -4.60 14.81
N THR A 331 -1.37 -4.45 14.72
CA THR A 331 -2.29 -4.51 15.87
C THR A 331 -2.72 -5.95 16.20
N GLY A 332 -2.69 -6.86 15.22
CA GLY A 332 -3.27 -8.20 15.36
C GLY A 332 -4.80 -8.21 15.28
N THR A 333 -5.39 -7.24 14.58
CA THR A 333 -6.84 -7.12 14.44
C THR A 333 -7.29 -7.87 13.19
N GLY A 334 -8.09 -8.93 13.34
CA GLY A 334 -8.55 -9.76 12.23
C GLY A 334 -7.52 -10.74 11.66
N VAL A 335 -6.23 -10.51 11.95
CA VAL A 335 -5.10 -11.37 11.57
C VAL A 335 -4.15 -11.54 12.76
N ALA A 336 -3.25 -12.53 12.71
CA ALA A 336 -2.23 -12.67 13.74
C ALA A 336 -1.30 -11.45 13.75
N ARG A 337 -0.96 -10.96 14.96
CA ARG A 337 -0.03 -9.85 15.13
C ARG A 337 1.34 -10.23 14.57
N ASN A 338 1.80 -9.51 13.55
CA ASN A 338 3.07 -9.72 12.88
C ASN A 338 3.68 -8.38 12.44
N PRO A 339 4.57 -7.78 13.25
CA PRO A 339 5.24 -6.53 12.93
C PRO A 339 6.13 -6.58 11.68
N ASP A 340 6.72 -7.73 11.35
CA ASP A 340 7.55 -7.88 10.13
C ASP A 340 6.69 -7.82 8.86
N GLU A 341 5.52 -8.47 8.90
CA GLU A 341 4.55 -8.38 7.80
C GLU A 341 3.98 -6.95 7.69
N ALA A 342 3.75 -6.29 8.82
CA ALA A 342 3.37 -4.87 8.83
C ALA A 342 4.44 -4.00 8.17
N ALA A 343 5.72 -4.18 8.51
CA ALA A 343 6.83 -3.45 7.88
C ALA A 343 6.86 -3.67 6.36
N ARG A 344 6.66 -4.92 5.89
CA ARG A 344 6.57 -5.23 4.46
C ARG A 344 5.46 -4.43 3.76
N TRP A 345 4.25 -4.42 4.32
CA TRP A 345 3.12 -3.71 3.72
C TRP A 345 3.23 -2.18 3.83
N PHE A 346 3.79 -1.66 4.93
CA PHE A 346 4.12 -0.23 5.02
C PHE A 346 5.13 0.19 3.96
N ARG A 347 6.12 -0.65 3.64
CA ARG A 347 7.08 -0.38 2.56
C ARG A 347 6.39 -0.25 1.20
N ILE A 348 5.54 -1.20 0.85
CA ILE A 348 4.75 -1.15 -0.41
C ILE A 348 3.91 0.14 -0.45
N SER A 349 3.27 0.50 0.66
CA SER A 349 2.50 1.75 0.75
C SER A 349 3.38 3.01 0.60
N ALA A 350 4.56 3.03 1.23
CA ALA A 350 5.54 4.10 1.12
C ALA A 350 6.09 4.27 -0.30
N GLU A 351 6.34 3.16 -1.02
CA GLU A 351 6.72 3.15 -2.44
C GLU A 351 5.63 3.76 -3.34
N CYS A 352 4.36 3.65 -2.94
CA CYS A 352 3.23 4.36 -3.57
C CYS A 352 3.13 5.85 -3.17
N GLY A 353 4.05 6.38 -2.36
CA GLY A 353 4.09 7.78 -1.91
C GLY A 353 3.35 8.07 -0.60
N ASP A 354 2.93 7.05 0.14
CA ASP A 354 2.26 7.23 1.44
C ASP A 354 3.25 7.62 2.54
N ARG A 355 3.29 8.92 2.87
CA ARG A 355 4.18 9.46 3.91
C ARG A 355 3.86 8.98 5.32
N VAL A 356 2.60 8.60 5.58
CA VAL A 356 2.21 8.07 6.90
C VAL A 356 2.78 6.67 7.05
N ALA A 357 2.64 5.84 6.01
CA ALA A 357 3.23 4.51 6.00
C ALA A 357 4.77 4.55 6.09
N ASP A 358 5.43 5.49 5.40
CA ASP A 358 6.88 5.67 5.49
C ASP A 358 7.36 6.10 6.89
N ALA A 359 6.54 6.89 7.61
CA ALA A 359 6.80 7.24 9.00
C ALA A 359 6.60 6.04 9.94
N ASP A 360 5.51 5.27 9.76
CA ASP A 360 5.24 4.05 10.53
C ASP A 360 6.32 2.99 10.31
N LEU A 361 6.81 2.83 9.08
CA LEU A 361 7.95 1.99 8.76
C LEU A 361 9.22 2.45 9.48
N GLY A 362 9.47 3.77 9.53
CA GLY A 362 10.58 4.36 10.30
C GLY A 362 10.47 4.08 11.80
N ASN A 363 9.26 4.16 12.37
CA ASN A 363 9.03 3.82 13.77
C ASN A 363 9.30 2.34 14.07
N LEU A 364 8.90 1.44 13.17
CA LEU A 364 9.24 0.02 13.27
C LEU A 364 10.76 -0.20 13.19
N ALA A 365 11.43 0.49 12.26
CA ALA A 365 12.87 0.44 12.08
C ALA A 365 13.64 0.87 13.34
N LEU A 366 13.16 1.90 14.06
CA LEU A 366 13.72 2.32 15.35
C LEU A 366 13.59 1.25 16.44
N THR A 367 12.55 0.42 16.40
CA THR A 367 12.37 -0.70 17.34
C THR A 367 13.15 -1.96 16.95
N GLY A 368 13.91 -1.91 15.85
CA GLY A 368 14.69 -3.02 15.32
C GLY A 368 13.94 -3.90 14.32
N ILE A 369 12.76 -3.49 13.87
CA ILE A 369 11.88 -4.25 12.95
C ILE A 369 11.94 -3.62 11.56
N GLY A 370 12.15 -4.43 10.52
CA GLY A 370 12.37 -3.95 9.14
C GLY A 370 13.77 -4.28 8.63
N THR A 371 14.04 -3.93 7.37
CA THR A 371 15.31 -4.25 6.72
C THR A 371 16.39 -3.19 7.02
N GLU A 372 17.62 -3.49 6.60
CA GLU A 372 18.71 -2.51 6.72
C GLU A 372 18.48 -1.29 5.81
N GLU A 373 17.90 -1.51 4.63
CA GLU A 373 17.51 -0.44 3.72
C GLU A 373 16.45 0.48 4.33
N ASP A 374 15.46 -0.08 5.05
CA ASP A 374 14.44 0.72 5.75
C ASP A 374 15.09 1.61 6.81
N ARG A 375 16.05 1.07 7.57
CA ARG A 375 16.79 1.83 8.58
C ARG A 375 17.65 2.94 7.96
N GLN A 376 18.31 2.66 6.84
CA GLN A 376 19.11 3.66 6.13
C GLN A 376 18.23 4.79 5.55
N ALA A 377 17.10 4.44 4.95
CA ALA A 377 16.15 5.42 4.42
C ALA A 377 15.57 6.32 5.52
N MET A 378 15.22 5.73 6.67
CA MET A 378 14.80 6.47 7.86
C MET A 378 15.90 7.40 8.38
N GLN A 379 17.13 6.91 8.52
CA GLN A 379 18.26 7.71 8.99
C GLN A 379 18.55 8.89 8.06
N ALA A 380 18.48 8.70 6.74
CA ALA A 380 18.62 9.77 5.75
C ALA A 380 17.52 10.84 5.89
N ARG A 381 16.28 10.45 6.22
CA ARG A 381 15.19 11.39 6.51
C ARG A 381 15.44 12.21 7.77
N PHE A 382 15.89 11.57 8.85
CA PHE A 382 16.25 12.31 10.07
C PHE A 382 17.42 13.26 9.84
N LEU A 383 18.40 12.88 9.01
CA LEU A 383 19.47 13.77 8.56
C LEU A 383 18.93 15.00 7.86
N LYS A 384 18.09 14.82 6.84
CA LYS A 384 17.49 15.94 6.14
C LYS A 384 16.70 16.86 7.09
N ALA A 385 15.86 16.31 7.95
CA ALA A 385 15.08 17.09 8.92
C ALA A 385 15.99 17.85 9.90
N ALA A 386 17.03 17.21 10.41
CA ALA A 386 17.99 17.83 11.33
C ALA A 386 18.80 18.96 10.67
N GLU A 387 19.15 18.80 9.38
CA GLU A 387 19.80 19.84 8.57
C GLU A 387 18.88 21.04 8.31
N GLU A 388 17.58 20.79 8.13
CA GLU A 388 16.53 21.81 8.01
C GLU A 388 16.18 22.49 9.37
N GLY A 389 16.78 22.02 10.47
CA GLY A 389 16.64 22.60 11.81
C GLY A 389 15.59 21.94 12.70
N ASP A 390 15.02 20.81 12.30
CA ASP A 390 14.12 20.04 13.16
C ASP A 390 14.90 19.41 14.33
N LEU A 391 14.57 19.84 15.55
CA LEU A 391 15.20 19.37 16.77
C LEU A 391 14.83 17.92 17.12
N VAL A 392 13.64 17.47 16.74
CA VAL A 392 13.21 16.08 16.93
C VAL A 392 13.94 15.18 15.93
N GLY A 393 14.04 15.61 14.67
CA GLY A 393 14.89 14.97 13.65
C GLY A 393 16.35 14.87 14.10
N ALA A 394 16.91 15.93 14.66
CA ALA A 394 18.27 15.94 15.22
C ALA A 394 18.43 14.96 16.39
N PHE A 395 17.46 14.89 17.31
CA PHE A 395 17.47 13.92 18.40
C PHE A 395 17.46 12.48 17.87
N ASN A 396 16.53 12.15 16.95
CA ASN A 396 16.41 10.82 16.39
C ASN A 396 17.66 10.41 15.59
N LEU A 397 18.27 11.34 14.85
CA LEU A 397 19.55 11.08 14.19
C LEU A 397 20.68 10.83 15.19
N GLY A 398 20.71 11.60 16.29
CA GLY A 398 21.64 11.38 17.39
C GLY A 398 21.53 9.96 17.95
N VAL A 399 20.30 9.48 18.17
CA VAL A 399 20.02 8.10 18.59
C VAL A 399 20.48 7.08 17.53
N CYS A 400 20.24 7.34 16.24
CA CYS A 400 20.70 6.45 15.16
C CYS A 400 22.22 6.26 15.19
N TYR A 401 22.98 7.34 15.38
CA TYR A 401 24.44 7.24 15.52
C TYR A 401 24.88 6.61 16.85
N ALA A 402 24.17 6.87 17.96
CA ALA A 402 24.51 6.33 19.27
C ALA A 402 24.33 4.80 19.34
N GLU A 403 23.28 4.29 18.69
CA GLU A 403 22.90 2.87 18.75
C GLU A 403 23.28 2.09 17.48
N GLY A 404 23.73 2.77 16.42
CA GLY A 404 24.09 2.14 15.14
C GLY A 404 22.87 1.68 14.33
N VAL A 405 21.78 2.46 14.33
CA VAL A 405 20.56 2.16 13.58
C VAL A 405 20.65 2.80 12.19
N GLY A 406 20.70 1.97 11.14
CA GLY A 406 20.82 2.44 9.74
C GLY A 406 22.17 3.05 9.40
N THR A 407 23.15 2.88 10.28
CA THR A 407 24.53 3.35 10.14
C THR A 407 25.41 2.59 11.14
N MET A 408 26.73 2.63 10.95
CA MET A 408 27.64 2.23 12.02
C MET A 408 27.52 3.20 13.20
N ARG A 409 27.68 2.66 14.42
CA ARG A 409 27.73 3.46 15.65
C ARG A 409 28.86 4.49 15.58
N ASP A 410 28.53 5.75 15.87
CA ASP A 410 29.44 6.89 15.88
C ASP A 410 29.04 7.84 17.01
N ASP A 411 29.62 7.64 18.20
CA ASP A 411 29.30 8.44 19.38
C ASP A 411 29.68 9.93 19.19
N THR A 412 30.60 10.26 18.28
CA THR A 412 31.00 11.66 18.01
C THR A 412 29.90 12.41 17.26
N ARG A 413 29.36 11.78 16.20
CA ARG A 413 28.21 12.34 15.48
C ARG A 413 26.95 12.34 16.34
N ALA A 414 26.76 11.30 17.16
CA ALA A 414 25.66 11.27 18.12
C ALA A 414 25.72 12.49 19.04
N LEU A 415 26.89 12.81 19.61
CA LEU A 415 27.08 13.96 20.48
C LEU A 415 26.75 15.27 19.76
N PHE A 416 27.24 15.46 18.55
CA PHE A 416 26.99 16.66 17.74
C PHE A 416 25.49 16.90 17.52
N TRP A 417 24.74 15.87 17.12
CA TRP A 417 23.30 16.00 16.88
C TRP A 417 22.51 16.14 18.17
N MET A 418 22.94 15.48 19.24
CA MET A 418 22.34 15.61 20.57
C MET A 418 22.50 17.04 21.12
N GLN A 419 23.66 17.68 20.89
CA GLN A 419 23.89 19.09 21.24
C GLN A 419 22.93 20.02 20.50
N ARG A 420 22.70 19.81 19.20
CA ARG A 420 21.73 20.59 18.43
C ARG A 420 20.31 20.40 18.94
N ALA A 421 19.92 19.18 19.27
CA ALA A 421 18.58 18.87 19.76
C ALA A 421 18.31 19.38 21.19
N ALA A 422 19.35 19.48 22.02
CA ALA A 422 19.23 19.82 23.45
C ALA A 422 18.63 21.21 23.74
N ASP A 423 18.56 22.10 22.74
CA ASP A 423 17.92 23.42 22.89
C ASP A 423 16.39 23.35 22.98
N GLY A 424 15.76 22.27 22.53
CA GLY A 424 14.29 22.11 22.56
C GLY A 424 13.78 20.72 22.90
N VAL A 425 14.64 19.70 22.96
CA VAL A 425 14.24 18.33 23.26
C VAL A 425 14.80 17.91 24.62
N ILE A 426 13.92 17.73 25.61
CA ILE A 426 14.29 17.36 27.00
C ILE A 426 15.06 16.02 27.03
N ASN A 427 14.62 15.04 26.24
CA ASN A 427 15.33 13.77 26.11
C ASN A 427 16.77 13.98 25.62
N ALA A 428 16.99 14.90 24.66
CA ALA A 428 18.33 15.19 24.17
C ALA A 428 19.23 15.78 25.27
N GLN A 429 18.68 16.63 26.15
CA GLN A 429 19.42 17.16 27.31
C GLN A 429 19.87 16.04 28.25
N TYR A 430 18.98 15.10 28.58
CA TYR A 430 19.32 13.95 29.41
C TYR A 430 20.37 13.05 28.76
N TRP A 431 20.20 12.73 27.48
CA TRP A 431 21.17 11.93 26.73
C TRP A 431 22.53 12.62 26.63
N LEU A 432 22.56 13.91 26.37
CA LEU A 432 23.79 14.70 26.32
C LEU A 432 24.50 14.70 27.68
N GLY A 433 23.75 14.86 28.78
CA GLY A 433 24.27 14.75 30.14
C GLY A 433 24.92 13.39 30.41
N ARG A 434 24.28 12.29 29.98
CA ARG A 434 24.85 10.94 30.07
C ARG A 434 26.08 10.75 29.19
N MET A 435 26.10 11.28 27.97
CA MET A 435 27.26 11.16 27.08
C MET A 435 28.49 11.84 27.67
N TYR A 436 28.33 13.02 28.27
CA TYR A 436 29.42 13.69 29.01
C TYR A 436 29.83 12.95 30.28
N LEU A 437 28.89 12.31 30.99
CA LEU A 437 29.18 11.52 32.18
C LEU A 437 30.00 10.26 31.84
N GLU A 438 29.62 9.57 30.76
CA GLU A 438 30.20 8.29 30.33
C GLU A 438 31.42 8.47 29.41
N GLY A 439 31.66 9.68 28.91
CA GLY A 439 32.72 9.95 27.94
C GLY A 439 32.43 9.40 26.54
N ARG A 440 31.17 9.39 26.12
CA ARG A 440 30.75 8.93 24.78
C ARG A 440 30.90 10.04 23.75
N GLY A 441 31.80 9.86 22.80
CA GLY A 441 32.07 10.84 21.72
C GLY A 441 32.90 12.06 22.14
N VAL A 442 33.22 12.17 23.43
CA VAL A 442 34.01 13.24 24.05
C VAL A 442 34.64 12.70 25.34
N PRO A 443 35.81 13.18 25.79
CA PRO A 443 36.30 12.86 27.13
C PRO A 443 35.26 13.18 28.20
N PRO A 444 35.17 12.39 29.29
CA PRO A 444 34.23 12.68 30.37
C PRO A 444 34.36 14.12 30.88
N ASP A 445 33.23 14.83 30.97
CA ASP A 445 33.16 16.19 31.49
C ASP A 445 32.00 16.30 32.48
N MET A 446 32.35 16.26 33.76
CA MET A 446 31.36 16.29 34.84
C MET A 446 30.61 17.62 34.92
N ALA A 447 31.22 18.73 34.51
CA ALA A 447 30.57 20.04 34.54
C ALA A 447 29.49 20.12 33.46
N GLN A 448 29.80 19.67 32.25
CA GLN A 448 28.81 19.56 31.19
C GLN A 448 27.72 18.54 31.53
N ALA A 449 28.10 17.37 32.04
CA ALA A 449 27.13 16.35 32.45
C ALA A 449 26.13 16.90 33.48
N HIS A 450 26.64 17.57 34.52
CA HIS A 450 25.82 18.19 35.55
C HIS A 450 24.89 19.27 34.98
N GLN A 451 25.41 20.17 34.15
CA GLN A 451 24.63 21.26 33.54
C GLN A 451 23.45 20.74 32.70
N TRP A 452 23.66 19.72 31.88
CA TRP A 452 22.61 19.17 31.01
C TRP A 452 21.60 18.32 31.78
N LEU A 453 22.05 17.52 32.75
CA LEU A 453 21.16 16.77 33.65
C LEU A 453 20.31 17.71 34.50
N GLU A 454 20.87 18.83 34.96
CA GLU A 454 20.14 19.83 35.72
C GLU A 454 19.04 20.49 34.88
N LYS A 455 19.31 20.84 33.63
CA LYS A 455 18.26 21.35 32.70
C LYS A 455 17.13 20.34 32.51
N ALA A 456 17.46 19.07 32.26
CA ALA A 456 16.45 18.02 32.10
C ALA A 456 15.65 17.79 33.40
N ALA A 457 16.32 17.84 34.56
CA ALA A 457 15.67 17.74 35.88
C ALA A 457 14.73 18.93 36.15
N GLN A 458 15.14 20.16 35.80
CA GLN A 458 14.29 21.36 35.89
C GLN A 458 13.05 21.25 34.99
N ALA A 459 13.19 20.60 33.83
CA ALA A 459 12.07 20.24 32.95
C ALA A 459 11.21 19.07 33.46
N ARG A 460 11.45 18.64 34.70
CA ARG A 460 10.75 17.57 35.42
C ARG A 460 10.94 16.15 34.88
N MET A 461 12.02 15.88 34.15
CA MET A 461 12.36 14.52 33.74
C MET A 461 12.83 13.70 34.94
N VAL A 462 12.09 12.64 35.26
CA VAL A 462 12.29 11.82 36.47
C VAL A 462 13.68 11.17 36.46
N GLU A 463 14.08 10.60 35.33
CA GLU A 463 15.37 9.93 35.13
C GLU A 463 16.55 10.88 35.32
N ALA A 464 16.39 12.15 34.90
CA ALA A 464 17.41 13.17 35.10
C ALA A 464 17.52 13.55 36.59
N MET A 465 16.39 13.74 37.29
CA MET A 465 16.39 14.02 38.72
C MET A 465 17.06 12.90 39.53
N THR A 466 16.72 11.64 39.25
CA THR A 466 17.25 10.49 39.99
C THR A 466 18.74 10.31 39.74
N LEU A 467 19.19 10.42 38.49
CA LEU A 467 20.60 10.34 38.14
C LEU A 467 21.40 11.50 38.76
N LEU A 468 20.89 12.74 38.67
CA LEU A 468 21.53 13.90 39.26
C LEU A 468 21.65 13.77 40.79
N ALA A 469 20.58 13.33 41.46
CA ALA A 469 20.61 13.05 42.89
C ALA A 469 21.65 11.99 43.25
N GLN A 470 21.75 10.91 42.48
CA GLN A 470 22.73 9.84 42.69
C GLN A 470 24.18 10.36 42.56
N LEU A 471 24.45 11.24 41.60
CA LEU A 471 25.76 11.88 41.45
C LEU A 471 26.13 12.71 42.69
N HIS A 472 25.18 13.44 43.27
CA HIS A 472 25.38 14.21 44.50
C HIS A 472 25.51 13.34 45.75
N VAL A 473 24.86 12.18 45.81
CA VAL A 473 25.01 11.21 46.92
C VAL A 473 26.39 10.56 46.90
N SER A 474 26.79 10.06 45.74
CA SER A 474 28.05 9.32 45.57
C SER A 474 29.29 10.23 45.67
N GLY A 475 29.13 11.52 45.35
CA GLY A 475 30.21 12.49 45.31
C GLY A 475 30.93 12.57 43.96
N HIS A 476 30.27 12.07 42.90
CA HIS A 476 30.75 12.23 41.54
C HIS A 476 30.25 13.53 40.90
N ALA A 477 29.26 14.22 41.46
CA ALA A 477 28.85 15.54 40.98
C ALA A 477 29.98 16.59 41.09
N VAL A 478 29.91 17.67 40.30
CA VAL A 478 30.86 18.79 40.42
C VAL A 478 30.75 19.44 41.80
N GLY A 479 31.82 19.35 42.58
CA GLY A 479 31.89 19.86 43.95
C GLY A 479 31.86 18.74 45.00
N ALA A 480 31.61 19.12 46.26
CA ALA A 480 31.46 18.16 47.35
C ALA A 480 30.10 17.45 47.29
N ARG A 481 29.98 16.31 47.99
CA ARG A 481 28.71 15.64 48.22
C ARG A 481 27.67 16.63 48.73
N ASN A 482 26.47 16.60 48.15
CA ASN A 482 25.36 17.44 48.61
C ASN A 482 24.11 16.57 48.82
N HIS A 483 24.06 15.94 49.99
CA HIS A 483 22.97 15.04 50.34
C HIS A 483 21.64 15.78 50.55
N THR A 484 21.68 17.04 50.98
CA THR A 484 20.45 17.86 51.11
C THR A 484 19.81 18.15 49.76
N TYR A 485 20.60 18.51 48.76
CA TYR A 485 20.11 18.75 47.40
C TYR A 485 19.62 17.46 46.74
N ALA A 486 20.38 16.36 46.88
CA ALA A 486 19.96 15.05 46.38
C ALA A 486 18.64 14.57 46.99
N LEU A 487 18.44 14.78 48.30
CA LEU A 487 17.17 14.46 48.96
C LEU A 487 15.99 15.25 48.38
N GLY A 488 16.20 16.53 48.07
CA GLY A 488 15.20 17.37 47.40
C GLY A 488 14.79 16.79 46.03
N LEU A 489 15.78 16.51 45.18
CA LEU A 489 15.57 15.90 43.86
C LEU A 489 14.86 14.55 43.94
N TYR A 490 15.24 13.68 44.89
CA TYR A 490 14.55 12.41 45.09
C TYR A 490 13.11 12.60 45.60
N LYS A 491 12.84 13.58 46.45
CA LYS A 491 11.46 13.90 46.88
C LYS A 491 10.61 14.40 45.70
N ASP A 492 11.18 15.24 44.83
CA ASP A 492 10.50 15.73 43.63
C ASP A 492 10.20 14.59 42.65
N ALA A 493 11.19 13.73 42.37
CA ALA A 493 11.00 12.54 41.52
C ALA A 493 9.99 11.54 42.12
N ALA A 494 10.02 11.36 43.45
CA ALA A 494 9.05 10.52 44.15
C ALA A 494 7.62 11.10 44.08
N SER A 495 7.46 12.42 44.10
CA SER A 495 6.15 13.08 43.93
C SER A 495 5.55 12.84 42.53
N LEU A 496 6.40 12.56 41.54
CA LEU A 496 6.00 12.19 40.18
C LEU A 496 5.75 10.68 40.00
N GLY A 497 5.84 9.90 41.08
CA GLY A 497 5.50 8.47 41.06
C GLY A 497 6.70 7.52 40.90
N SER A 498 7.94 8.01 40.90
CA SER A 498 9.12 7.14 40.81
C SER A 498 9.29 6.29 42.08
N SER A 499 9.08 4.97 41.95
CA SER A 499 9.23 4.03 43.06
C SER A 499 10.68 3.86 43.52
N GLU A 500 11.64 4.01 42.59
CA GLU A 500 13.08 4.07 42.89
C GLU A 500 13.42 5.33 43.71
N ALA A 501 12.90 6.50 43.32
CA ALA A 501 13.12 7.72 44.08
C ALA A 501 12.49 7.64 45.47
N MET A 502 11.28 7.07 45.59
CA MET A 502 10.64 6.83 46.90
C MET A 502 11.53 5.97 47.80
N PHE A 503 12.12 4.90 47.27
CA PHE A 503 13.07 4.08 48.01
C PHE A 503 14.31 4.89 48.44
N SER A 504 14.88 5.68 47.53
CA SER A 504 16.06 6.51 47.79
C SER A 504 15.81 7.58 48.85
N VAL A 505 14.62 8.22 48.87
CA VAL A 505 14.22 9.13 49.97
C VAL A 505 14.22 8.38 51.31
N GLY A 506 13.60 7.20 51.35
CA GLY A 506 13.57 6.36 52.55
C GLY A 506 14.97 5.96 53.02
N ALA A 507 15.87 5.61 52.09
CA ALA A 507 17.25 5.26 52.40
C ALA A 507 18.02 6.44 53.00
N MET A 508 17.90 7.64 52.41
CA MET A 508 18.58 8.84 52.89
C MET A 508 18.11 9.27 54.29
N LEU A 509 16.79 9.20 54.55
CA LEU A 509 16.21 9.53 55.86
C LEU A 509 16.45 8.44 56.93
N GLY A 510 16.81 7.23 56.52
CA GLY A 510 17.12 6.12 57.42
C GLY A 510 18.43 6.29 58.21
N GLY A 511 19.32 7.16 57.73
CA GLY A 511 20.61 7.54 58.34
C GLY A 511 21.82 7.26 57.43
N GLY A 512 22.94 7.96 57.66
CA GLY A 512 24.22 7.72 56.97
C GLY A 512 24.59 8.67 55.83
N HIS A 513 23.80 9.74 55.60
CA HIS A 513 23.94 10.65 54.46
C HIS A 513 23.90 12.13 54.83
N GLU A 514 24.57 12.55 55.92
CA GLU A 514 24.72 13.98 56.32
C GLU A 514 23.40 14.81 56.44
N VAL A 515 22.26 14.14 56.31
CA VAL A 515 20.90 14.65 56.53
C VAL A 515 20.40 14.12 57.87
N PRO A 516 19.63 14.90 58.64
CA PRO A 516 19.02 14.42 59.87
C PRO A 516 18.17 13.18 59.59
N ALA A 517 18.41 12.11 60.35
CA ALA A 517 17.65 10.88 60.20
C ALA A 517 16.22 11.08 60.73
N ASP A 518 15.24 10.73 59.91
CA ASP A 518 13.84 10.58 60.30
C ASP A 518 13.36 9.19 59.90
N ARG A 519 13.46 8.26 60.86
CA ARG A 519 13.10 6.86 60.63
C ARG A 519 11.60 6.66 60.44
N ARG A 520 10.75 7.58 60.91
CA ARG A 520 9.31 7.50 60.71
C ARG A 520 8.97 7.90 59.28
N GLU A 521 9.51 9.02 58.82
CA GLU A 521 9.34 9.44 57.43
C GLU A 521 9.97 8.42 56.46
N ALA A 522 11.14 7.87 56.80
CA ALA A 522 11.78 6.81 56.02
C ALA A 522 10.88 5.59 55.83
N GLN A 523 10.22 5.12 56.90
CA GLN A 523 9.30 3.98 56.83
C GLN A 523 8.10 4.26 55.92
N LEU A 524 7.55 5.49 55.94
CA LEU A 524 6.45 5.88 55.07
C LEU A 524 6.87 5.83 53.59
N TRP A 525 8.08 6.31 53.28
CA TRP A 525 8.60 6.26 51.91
C TRP A 525 8.92 4.84 51.45
N PHE A 526 9.48 3.99 52.32
CA PHE A 526 9.64 2.56 52.01
C PHE A 526 8.31 1.87 51.75
N ARG A 527 7.26 2.23 52.49
CA ARG A 527 5.91 1.71 52.27
C ARG A 527 5.35 2.12 50.91
N ARG A 528 5.44 3.39 50.54
CA ARG A 528 5.02 3.86 49.21
C ARG A 528 5.75 3.14 48.09
N ALA A 529 7.08 3.02 48.19
CA ALA A 529 7.87 2.28 47.21
C ALA A 529 7.45 0.80 47.13
N ALA A 530 7.20 0.16 48.29
CA ALA A 530 6.79 -1.24 48.39
C ALA A 530 5.41 -1.50 47.76
N GLU A 531 4.46 -0.58 47.96
CA GLU A 531 3.11 -0.61 47.38
C GLU A 531 3.14 -0.42 45.86
N CYS A 532 4.07 0.38 45.34
CA CYS A 532 4.38 0.46 43.91
C CYS A 532 5.16 -0.75 43.35
N GLY A 533 5.39 -1.79 44.17
CA GLY A 533 6.05 -3.02 43.75
C GLY A 533 7.58 -3.03 43.84
N HIS A 534 8.23 -1.96 44.32
CA HIS A 534 9.69 -1.88 44.33
C HIS A 534 10.33 -2.88 45.32
N GLY A 535 11.08 -3.85 44.82
CA GLY A 535 11.63 -4.97 45.62
C GLY A 535 12.50 -4.55 46.81
N LEU A 536 13.43 -3.61 46.64
CA LEU A 536 14.26 -3.13 47.75
C LEU A 536 13.45 -2.29 48.76
N GLY A 537 12.37 -1.65 48.31
CA GLY A 537 11.43 -0.95 49.18
C GLY A 537 10.68 -1.92 50.09
N GLN A 538 10.23 -3.03 49.53
CA GLN A 538 9.59 -4.13 50.27
C GLN A 538 10.54 -4.76 51.30
N LEU A 539 11.80 -5.02 50.91
CA LEU A 539 12.84 -5.50 51.82
C LEU A 539 13.06 -4.54 52.99
N MET A 540 13.23 -3.24 52.71
CA MET A 540 13.53 -2.25 53.74
C MET A 540 12.33 -2.00 54.65
N LEU A 541 11.10 -1.95 54.13
CA LEU A 541 9.90 -1.88 54.96
C LEU A 541 9.81 -3.10 55.89
N GLY A 542 10.06 -4.30 55.37
CA GLY A 542 10.11 -5.54 56.15
C GLY A 542 11.14 -5.48 57.28
N ARG A 543 12.34 -4.94 57.01
CA ARG A 543 13.38 -4.73 58.04
C ARG A 543 12.95 -3.72 59.11
N TYR A 544 12.32 -2.62 58.71
CA TYR A 544 11.83 -1.58 59.61
C TYR A 544 10.77 -2.12 60.55
N LEU A 545 9.77 -2.83 60.03
CA LEU A 545 8.67 -3.44 60.80
C LEU A 545 9.16 -4.59 61.69
N LYS A 546 10.11 -5.42 61.21
CA LYS A 546 10.67 -6.52 62.01
C LYS A 546 11.48 -6.03 63.21
N ARG A 547 12.24 -4.94 63.05
CA ARG A 547 13.17 -4.43 64.06
C ARG A 547 12.58 -3.29 64.89
N GLY A 548 11.44 -2.72 64.48
CA GLY A 548 10.82 -1.58 65.14
C GLY A 548 11.63 -0.28 64.97
N LEU A 549 12.31 -0.10 63.83
CA LEU A 549 13.23 1.03 63.63
C LEU A 549 12.55 2.40 63.68
N ALA A 550 11.25 2.44 63.42
CA ALA A 550 10.40 3.64 63.49
C ALA A 550 9.50 3.69 64.75
N GLY A 551 9.65 2.73 65.67
CA GLY A 551 8.96 2.70 66.96
C GLY A 551 8.00 1.52 67.17
N GLU A 552 7.41 0.97 66.11
CA GLU A 552 6.46 -0.15 66.21
C GLU A 552 7.00 -1.43 65.55
N VAL A 553 6.93 -2.54 66.26
CA VAL A 553 7.33 -3.86 65.74
C VAL A 553 6.09 -4.59 65.23
N ASN A 554 6.03 -4.86 63.93
CA ASN A 554 4.96 -5.63 63.30
C ASN A 554 5.55 -6.81 62.50
N PRO A 555 5.75 -7.98 63.14
CA PRO A 555 6.40 -9.13 62.50
C PRO A 555 5.53 -9.79 61.43
N ILE A 556 4.20 -9.65 61.50
CA ILE A 556 3.27 -10.24 60.52
C ILE A 556 3.34 -9.46 59.22
N GLU A 557 3.19 -8.13 59.29
CA GLU A 557 3.33 -7.27 58.11
C GLU A 557 4.76 -7.32 57.55
N ALA A 558 5.78 -7.42 58.43
CA ALA A 558 7.16 -7.61 58.00
C ALA A 558 7.34 -8.87 57.15
N ARG A 559 6.74 -10.01 57.54
CA ARG A 559 6.79 -11.26 56.77
C ARG A 559 6.21 -11.07 55.37
N LEU A 560 5.00 -10.49 55.29
CA LEU A 560 4.31 -10.27 54.01
C LEU A 560 5.17 -9.51 53.00
N TRP A 561 5.79 -8.41 53.42
CA TRP A 561 6.62 -7.61 52.52
C TRP A 561 7.94 -8.30 52.17
N LEU A 562 8.55 -9.05 53.09
CA LEU A 562 9.75 -9.82 52.80
C LEU A 562 9.47 -10.98 51.83
N GLU A 563 8.32 -11.65 51.94
CA GLU A 563 7.90 -12.70 51.00
C GLU A 563 7.69 -12.12 49.59
N ARG A 564 7.05 -10.95 49.49
CA ARG A 564 6.92 -10.23 48.21
C ARG A 564 8.29 -9.86 47.62
N ALA A 565 9.21 -9.33 48.43
CA ALA A 565 10.57 -9.02 47.98
C ALA A 565 11.31 -10.28 47.49
N HIS A 566 11.15 -11.41 48.20
CA HIS A 566 11.75 -12.68 47.81
C HIS A 566 11.18 -13.22 46.49
N SER A 567 9.86 -13.12 46.28
CA SER A 567 9.22 -13.53 45.02
C SER A 567 9.70 -12.73 43.81
N GLN A 568 10.23 -11.52 44.04
CA GLN A 568 10.87 -10.67 43.03
C GLN A 568 12.39 -10.90 42.90
N GLY A 569 12.94 -11.90 43.58
CA GLY A 569 14.35 -12.26 43.48
C GLY A 569 15.31 -11.45 44.36
N VAL A 570 14.82 -10.67 45.34
CA VAL A 570 15.70 -9.94 46.27
C VAL A 570 16.35 -10.92 47.26
N ALA A 571 17.64 -11.19 47.08
CA ALA A 571 18.37 -12.26 47.79
C ALA A 571 18.37 -12.06 49.32
N GLU A 572 18.54 -10.84 49.81
CA GLU A 572 18.60 -10.56 51.24
C GLU A 572 17.26 -10.75 51.96
N ALA A 573 16.15 -10.83 51.22
CA ALA A 573 14.83 -11.05 51.79
C ALA A 573 14.70 -12.44 52.42
N GLN A 574 15.28 -13.47 51.78
CA GLN A 574 15.28 -14.84 52.30
C GLN A 574 16.01 -14.95 53.65
N GLU A 575 17.15 -14.27 53.76
CA GLU A 575 17.93 -14.25 55.01
C GLU A 575 17.17 -13.52 56.12
N GLU A 576 16.51 -12.40 55.79
CA GLU A 576 15.71 -11.65 56.76
C GLU A 576 14.43 -12.41 57.17
N LEU A 577 13.83 -13.23 56.31
CA LEU A 577 12.74 -14.16 56.62
C LEU A 577 13.21 -15.27 57.57
N ALA A 578 14.32 -15.94 57.26
CA ALA A 578 14.86 -16.99 58.13
C ALA A 578 15.20 -16.47 59.54
N LYS A 579 15.70 -15.22 59.64
CA LYS A 579 15.92 -14.55 60.93
C LYS A 579 14.62 -14.22 61.66
N LEU A 580 13.54 -13.90 60.93
CA LEU A 580 12.22 -13.64 61.49
C LEU A 580 11.60 -14.92 62.06
N ASP A 581 11.70 -16.04 61.34
CA ASP A 581 11.19 -17.36 61.74
C ASP A 581 11.83 -17.85 63.04
N ARG A 582 13.16 -17.78 63.15
CA ARG A 582 13.89 -18.15 64.38
C ARG A 582 13.47 -17.33 65.60
N ARG A 583 13.12 -16.06 65.39
CA ARG A 583 12.71 -15.13 66.46
C ARG A 583 11.27 -15.35 66.91
N MET A 584 10.40 -15.86 66.02
CA MET A 584 9.02 -16.22 66.37
C MET A 584 8.91 -17.63 66.97
N GLY A 585 9.74 -18.58 66.52
CA GLY A 585 9.79 -19.94 67.06
C GLY A 585 10.49 -20.10 68.43
N SER A 586 11.17 -19.06 68.94
CA SER A 586 11.80 -19.05 70.27
C SER A 586 10.94 -18.39 71.37
N ARG A 587 9.71 -17.98 71.02
CA ARG A 587 8.71 -17.38 71.94
C ARG A 587 7.44 -18.22 72.09
N ALA A 588 7.39 -19.41 71.48
CA ALA A 588 6.39 -20.45 71.72
C ALA A 588 7.01 -21.49 72.65
#